data_AF-A0A6A7KGA7-F1
#
_entry.id   AF-A0A6A7KGA7-F1
#
_cell.length_a   1.000
_cell.length_b   1.000
_cell.length_c   1.000
_cell.angle_alpha   90.00
_cell.angle_beta   90.00
_cell.angle_gamma   90.00
#
_symmetry.space_group_name_H-M   'P 1'
#
loop_
_entity.id
_entity.type
_entity.pdbx_description
1 polymer ?
#
loop_
_entity_poly.entity_id
_entity_poly.type
_entity_poly.pdbx_seq_one_letter_code
_entity_poly.pdbx_strand_id
1 'polypeptide(L)'
;MNVQKNPSIISQRNSDGDIVLYNPETGDIHITNEIGYLIFILCECYTLDEIATHIHVLTGEDMQKIIGDMYTFIEDLTSHGYLLEIGDP
;
A
#
# COMPACT_ATOMS: atom_id res chain seq x y z
N MET A 1 -0.09 1.96 -13.70
CA MET A 1 -0.59 2.87 -12.65
C MET A 1 0.61 3.34 -11.86
N ASN A 2 0.84 4.65 -11.79
CA ASN A 2 1.89 5.23 -10.96
C ASN A 2 1.20 5.88 -9.76
N VAL A 3 1.57 5.45 -8.55
CA VAL A 3 0.99 5.94 -7.30
C VAL A 3 2.09 6.30 -6.33
N GLN A 4 1.80 7.24 -5.44
CA GLN A 4 2.65 7.59 -4.32
C GLN A 4 1.82 7.62 -3.04
N LYS A 5 2.48 7.36 -1.92
CA LYS A 5 1.86 7.51 -0.61
C LYS A 5 1.40 8.96 -0.38
N ASN A 6 0.16 9.12 0.08
CA ASN A 6 -0.31 10.42 0.55
C ASN A 6 0.45 10.79 1.85
N PRO A 7 1.20 11.91 1.87
CA PRO A 7 2.03 12.31 3.02
C PRO A 7 1.21 12.67 4.27
N SER A 8 -0.10 12.93 4.13
CA SER A 8 -1.01 13.20 5.24
C SER A 8 -1.38 11.95 6.06
N ILE A 9 -1.12 10.75 5.53
CA ILE A 9 -1.57 9.51 6.17
C ILE A 9 -0.76 9.19 7.41
N ILE A 10 -1.48 8.93 8.50
CA ILE A 10 -0.91 8.52 9.77
C ILE A 10 -1.00 7.00 9.86
N SER A 11 0.13 6.32 10.01
CA SER A 11 0.21 4.88 10.26
C SER A 11 0.60 4.60 11.71
N GLN A 12 -0.15 3.75 12.39
CA GLN A 12 0.17 3.30 13.75
C GLN A 12 -0.07 1.80 13.92
N ARG A 13 0.58 1.19 14.91
CA ARG A 13 0.23 -0.16 15.36
C ARG A 13 -0.67 -0.07 16.59
N ASN A 14 -1.81 -0.75 16.58
CA ASN A 14 -2.71 -0.79 17.75
C ASN A 14 -2.18 -1.79 18.82
N SER A 15 -2.88 -1.89 19.95
CA SER A 15 -2.53 -2.83 21.04
C SER A 15 -2.65 -4.30 20.66
N ASP A 16 -3.46 -4.61 19.65
CA ASP A 16 -3.71 -5.97 19.17
C ASP A 16 -2.67 -6.40 18.12
N GLY A 17 -1.81 -5.48 17.71
CA GLY A 17 -0.75 -5.71 16.75
C GLY A 17 -1.14 -5.37 15.31
N ASP A 18 -2.36 -4.93 15.05
CA ASP A 18 -2.79 -4.53 13.70
C ASP A 18 -2.15 -3.20 13.28
N ILE A 19 -1.92 -3.05 11.99
CA ILE A 19 -1.44 -1.80 11.41
C ILE A 19 -2.64 -1.00 10.91
N VAL A 20 -2.80 0.20 11.46
CA VAL A 20 -3.91 1.09 11.18
C VAL A 20 -3.41 2.28 10.38
N LEU A 21 -4.00 2.50 9.21
CA LEU A 21 -3.82 3.69 8.37
C LEU A 21 -5.02 4.61 8.60
N TYR A 22 -4.75 5.83 9.03
CA TYR A 22 -5.76 6.87 9.21
C TYR A 22 -5.55 8.00 8.20
N ASN A 23 -6.60 8.30 7.43
CA ASN A 23 -6.64 9.45 6.55
C ASN A 23 -7.30 10.63 7.30
N PRO A 24 -6.53 11.63 7.78
CA PRO A 24 -7.11 12.76 8.49
C PRO A 24 -7.97 13.69 7.62
N GLU A 25 -7.83 13.59 6.29
CA GLU A 25 -8.57 14.43 5.34
C GLU A 25 -10.00 13.93 5.13
N THR A 26 -10.20 12.60 5.14
CA THR A 26 -11.52 11.97 4.97
C THR A 26 -12.11 11.45 6.28
N GLY A 27 -11.29 11.19 7.28
CA GLY A 27 -11.67 10.49 8.51
C GLY A 27 -11.65 8.97 8.38
N ASP A 28 -11.24 8.41 7.23
CA ASP A 28 -11.27 6.98 6.98
C ASP A 28 -10.16 6.23 7.73
N ILE A 29 -10.49 5.01 8.15
CA ILE A 29 -9.59 4.09 8.82
C ILE A 29 -9.50 2.80 7.99
N HIS A 30 -8.29 2.41 7.64
CA HIS A 30 -7.99 1.16 6.96
C HIS A 30 -7.06 0.32 7.84
N ILE A 31 -7.41 -0.95 8.06
CA ILE A 31 -6.59 -1.89 8.82
C ILE A 31 -5.91 -2.83 7.84
N THR A 32 -4.60 -2.94 7.91
CA THR A 32 -3.79 -3.76 6.99
C THR A 32 -2.84 -4.67 7.75
N ASN A 33 -2.35 -5.70 7.06
CA ASN A 33 -1.35 -6.63 7.58
C ASN A 33 0.07 -6.12 7.26
N GLU A 34 1.10 -6.88 7.69
CA GLU A 34 2.51 -6.52 7.45
C GLU A 34 2.85 -6.34 5.97
N ILE A 35 2.30 -7.18 5.10
CA ILE A 35 2.60 -7.15 3.66
C ILE A 35 1.93 -5.94 3.01
N GLY A 36 0.66 -5.67 3.33
CA GLY A 36 -0.05 -4.49 2.83
C GLY A 36 0.60 -3.20 3.33
N TYR A 37 1.05 -3.15 4.58
CA TYR A 37 1.81 -2.00 5.08
C TYR A 37 3.16 -1.85 4.38
N LEU A 38 3.88 -2.95 4.11
CA LEU A 38 5.12 -2.90 3.36
C LEU A 38 4.90 -2.35 1.95
N ILE A 39 3.87 -2.82 1.24
CA ILE A 39 3.47 -2.29 -0.07
C ILE A 39 3.21 -0.78 0.02
N PHE A 40 2.43 -0.36 1.01
CA PHE A 40 2.09 1.05 1.23
C PHE A 40 3.33 1.94 1.44
N ILE A 41 4.31 1.48 2.23
CA ILE A 41 5.56 2.22 2.46
C ILE A 41 6.45 2.23 1.22
N LEU A 42 6.56 1.11 0.49
CA LEU A 42 7.43 1.05 -0.69
C LEU A 42 6.91 1.92 -1.85
N CYS A 43 5.62 2.26 -1.88
CA CYS A 43 5.07 3.23 -2.84
C CYS A 43 5.69 4.64 -2.72
N GLU A 44 6.46 4.94 -1.67
CA GLU A 44 7.23 6.20 -1.59
C GLU A 44 8.43 6.22 -2.55
N CYS A 45 9.02 5.06 -2.85
CA CYS A 45 10.35 4.97 -3.46
C CYS A 45 10.42 4.04 -4.68
N TYR A 46 9.42 3.18 -4.88
CA TYR A 46 9.47 2.11 -5.87
C TYR A 46 8.23 2.10 -6.76
N THR A 47 8.41 1.60 -7.99
CA THR A 47 7.33 1.26 -8.90
C THR A 47 6.61 0.00 -8.43
N LEU A 48 5.36 -0.21 -8.88
CA LEU A 48 4.58 -1.40 -8.51
C LEU A 48 5.28 -2.71 -8.91
N ASP A 49 5.97 -2.74 -10.05
CA ASP A 49 6.70 -3.93 -10.52
C ASP A 49 7.91 -4.26 -9.62
N GLU A 50 8.63 -3.24 -9.15
CA GLU A 50 9.71 -3.40 -8.17
C GLU A 50 9.16 -3.89 -6.83
N ILE A 51 8.04 -3.34 -6.37
CA ILE A 51 7.38 -3.77 -5.14
C ILE A 51 6.96 -5.23 -5.23
N ALA A 52 6.30 -5.64 -6.32
CA ALA A 52 5.92 -7.04 -6.54
C ALA A 52 7.13 -7.98 -6.48
N THR A 53 8.26 -7.55 -7.06
CA THR A 53 9.54 -8.28 -7.01
C THR A 53 10.05 -8.41 -5.58
N HIS A 54 10.00 -7.34 -4.78
CA HIS A 54 10.39 -7.39 -3.37
C HIS A 54 9.51 -8.35 -2.55
N ILE A 55 8.18 -8.31 -2.74
CA ILE A 55 7.25 -9.19 -2.04
C ILE A 55 7.47 -10.65 -2.45
N HIS A 56 7.71 -10.92 -3.74
CA HIS A 56 8.01 -12.27 -4.23
C HIS A 56 9.25 -12.84 -3.58
N VAL A 57 10.34 -12.07 -3.51
CA VAL A 57 11.59 -12.50 -2.86
C VAL A 57 11.40 -12.74 -1.36
N LEU A 58 10.62 -11.89 -0.69
CA LEU A 58 10.40 -11.98 0.76
C LEU A 58 9.53 -13.18 1.15
N THR A 59 8.48 -13.46 0.38
CA THR A 59 7.43 -14.42 0.75
C THR A 59 7.58 -15.77 0.04
N GLY A 60 8.25 -15.79 -1.12
CA GLY A 60 8.27 -16.94 -2.03
C GLY A 60 6.92 -17.21 -2.71
N GLU A 61 5.93 -16.32 -2.57
CA GLU A 61 4.62 -16.48 -3.21
C GLU A 61 4.69 -16.29 -4.73
N ASP A 62 3.70 -16.83 -5.44
CA ASP A 62 3.62 -16.71 -6.90
C ASP A 62 3.47 -15.24 -7.34
N MET A 63 4.26 -14.85 -8.35
CA MET A 63 4.30 -13.47 -8.84
C MET A 63 2.96 -13.01 -9.40
N GLN A 64 2.21 -13.86 -10.11
CA GLN A 64 0.92 -13.47 -10.68
C GLN A 64 -0.10 -13.22 -9.58
N LYS A 65 -0.10 -14.05 -8.54
CA LYS A 65 -0.94 -13.86 -7.35
C LYS A 65 -0.59 -12.54 -6.64
N ILE A 66 0.70 -12.29 -6.37
CA ILE A 66 1.16 -11.03 -5.74
C ILE A 66 0.68 -9.82 -6.54
N ILE A 67 0.87 -9.86 -7.86
CA ILE A 67 0.45 -8.78 -8.74
C ILE A 67 -1.07 -8.55 -8.62
N GLY A 68 -1.88 -9.60 -8.72
CA GLY A 68 -3.35 -9.47 -8.60
C GLY A 68 -3.82 -8.90 -7.26
N ASP A 69 -3.28 -9.44 -6.16
CA ASP A 69 -3.62 -8.99 -4.80
C ASP A 69 -3.15 -7.54 -4.57
N MET A 70 -1.94 -7.21 -5.03
CA MET A 70 -1.38 -5.87 -4.91
C MET A 70 -2.18 -4.85 -5.73
N TYR A 71 -2.56 -5.13 -6.97
CA TYR A 71 -3.37 -4.19 -7.76
C TYR A 71 -4.71 -3.89 -7.09
N THR A 72 -5.39 -4.92 -6.59
CA THR A 72 -6.65 -4.75 -5.83
C THR A 72 -6.45 -3.88 -4.60
N PHE A 73 -5.36 -4.10 -3.86
CA PHE A 73 -5.02 -3.32 -2.67
C PHE A 73 -4.70 -1.86 -3.00
N ILE A 74 -3.92 -1.61 -4.06
CA ILE A 74 -3.55 -0.25 -4.48
C ILE A 74 -4.79 0.52 -4.96
N GLU A 75 -5.69 -0.12 -5.72
CA GLU A 75 -6.94 0.51 -6.16
C GLU A 75 -7.82 0.91 -4.97
N ASP A 76 -7.98 0.03 -3.97
CA ASP A 76 -8.72 0.33 -2.75
C ASP A 76 -8.12 1.54 -2.00
N LEU A 77 -6.81 1.51 -1.74
CA LEU A 77 -6.12 2.60 -1.05
C LEU A 77 -6.16 3.92 -1.82
N THR A 78 -6.07 3.88 -3.15
CA THR A 78 -6.14 5.07 -4.01
C THR A 78 -7.54 5.69 -3.98
N SER A 79 -8.60 4.85 -4.03
CA SER A 79 -9.98 5.33 -4.00
C SER A 79 -10.39 6.00 -2.69
N HIS A 80 -9.70 5.70 -1.59
CA HIS A 80 -9.89 6.31 -0.26
C HIS A 80 -8.83 7.37 0.10
N GLY A 81 -7.97 7.75 -0.87
CA GLY A 81 -7.00 8.82 -0.70
C GLY A 81 -5.78 8.48 0.16
N TYR A 82 -5.52 7.20 0.46
CA TYR A 82 -4.29 6.77 1.12
C TYR A 82 -3.09 6.80 0.17
N LEU A 83 -3.35 6.54 -1.11
CA LEU A 83 -2.40 6.70 -2.21
C LEU A 83 -2.93 7.77 -3.18
N LEU A 84 -2.01 8.47 -3.83
CA LEU A 84 -2.30 9.49 -4.82
C LEU A 84 -1.80 9.01 -6.18
N GLU A 85 -2.65 9.12 -7.21
CA GLU A 85 -2.22 8.90 -8.58
C GLU A 85 -1.23 10.00 -8.99
N ILE A 86 -0.12 9.57 -9.56
CA ILE A 86 0.86 10.46 -10.17
C ILE A 86 0.62 10.38 -11.67
N GLY A 87 0.29 11.51 -12.30
CA GLY A 87 0.27 11.58 -13.76
C GLY A 87 1.62 11.15 -14.33
N ASP A 88 1.62 10.48 -15.48
CA ASP A 88 2.86 10.26 -16.23
C ASP A 88 3.51 11.63 -16.49
N PRO A 89 4.83 11.79 -16.27
CA PRO A 89 5.53 13.04 -16.53
C PRO A 89 5.41 13.51 -17.99
#